data_AF-A0A940TMU9-F1
#
_entry.id   AF-A0A940TMU9-F1
#
_cell.length_a   1.000
_cell.length_b   1.000
_cell.length_c   1.000
_cell.angle_alpha   90.00
_cell.angle_beta   90.00
_cell.angle_gamma   90.00
#
_symmetry.space_group_name_H-M   'P 1'
#
loop_
_entity.id
_entity.type
_entity.pdbx_description
1 polymer ?
#
loop_
_entity_poly.entity_id
_entity_poly.type
_entity_poly.pdbx_seq_one_letter_code
_entity_poly.pdbx_strand_id
1 'polypeptide(L)'
;MVDDHSVTLPEDPKEAQRVFNSLSVKNQLDLVLQARGKDRLHYIFLSEHPEPLVQQLPELEVFLTVKEAGEKDCLDLISLTTPEQFQFLLDLDFWKRDQLDPEKILHWMEILLESGALGRDGQDPSFYVGSISLRSFQRQEDPRGFRALFAHSLPGGQEHL
;
A
#
# COMPACT_ATOMS: atom_id res chain seq x y z
N MET A 1 -21.56 26.99 2.42
CA MET A 1 -20.50 26.01 2.74
C MET A 1 -21.21 24.78 3.21
N VAL A 2 -21.19 23.72 2.41
CA VAL A 2 -21.73 22.42 2.84
C VAL A 2 -20.68 21.85 3.78
N ASP A 3 -21.06 21.45 5.00
CA ASP A 3 -20.16 20.77 5.92
C ASP A 3 -19.69 19.45 5.27
N ASP A 4 -18.42 19.44 4.88
CA ASP A 4 -17.81 18.55 3.88
C ASP A 4 -17.37 17.19 4.46
N HIS A 5 -17.70 16.92 5.72
CA HIS A 5 -17.17 15.78 6.48
C HIS A 5 -18.10 14.55 6.52
N SER A 6 -19.21 14.58 5.78
CA SER A 6 -20.19 13.48 5.77
C SER A 6 -20.77 13.23 4.38
N VAL A 7 -19.91 13.13 3.37
CA VAL A 7 -20.32 12.71 2.02
C VAL A 7 -20.68 11.21 2.08
N THR A 8 -21.97 10.91 2.05
CA THR A 8 -22.45 9.54 1.84
C THR A 8 -22.58 9.32 0.34
N LEU A 9 -21.84 8.35 -0.21
CA LEU A 9 -21.94 8.02 -1.62
C LEU A 9 -23.25 7.28 -1.93
N PRO A 10 -23.92 7.57 -3.05
CA PRO A 10 -25.09 6.81 -3.51
C PRO A 10 -24.80 5.32 -3.69
N GLU A 11 -25.82 4.45 -3.54
CA GLU A 11 -25.68 3.01 -3.81
C GLU A 11 -25.53 2.69 -5.30
N ASP A 12 -26.08 3.53 -6.19
CA ASP A 12 -25.92 3.33 -7.63
C ASP A 12 -24.46 3.61 -8.05
N PRO A 13 -23.75 2.65 -8.67
CA PRO A 13 -22.33 2.82 -8.98
C PRO A 13 -22.01 3.99 -9.90
N LYS A 14 -22.90 4.34 -10.85
CA LYS A 14 -22.68 5.44 -11.79
C LYS A 14 -22.88 6.79 -11.12
N GLU A 15 -23.89 6.88 -10.27
CA GLU A 15 -24.12 8.05 -9.43
C GLU A 15 -22.97 8.24 -8.42
N ALA A 16 -22.50 7.17 -7.77
CA ALA A 16 -21.36 7.19 -6.86
C ALA A 16 -20.09 7.72 -7.55
N GLN A 17 -19.77 7.17 -8.72
CA GLN A 17 -18.67 7.67 -9.56
C GLN A 17 -18.85 9.17 -9.84
N ARG A 18 -20.03 9.60 -10.31
CA ARG A 18 -20.24 11.01 -10.68
C ARG A 18 -20.09 11.95 -9.49
N VAL A 19 -20.66 11.57 -8.34
CA VAL A 19 -20.54 12.34 -7.10
C VAL A 19 -19.07 12.40 -6.68
N PHE A 20 -18.38 11.27 -6.64
CA PHE A 20 -16.97 11.20 -6.25
C PHE A 20 -16.07 12.09 -7.14
N ASN A 21 -16.26 12.04 -8.46
CA ASN A 21 -15.48 12.87 -9.41
C ASN A 21 -15.87 14.35 -9.41
N SER A 22 -16.99 14.72 -8.79
CA SER A 22 -17.34 16.13 -8.56
C SER A 22 -16.65 16.73 -7.33
N LEU A 23 -16.06 15.90 -6.47
CA LEU A 23 -15.32 16.33 -5.29
C LEU A 23 -13.94 16.89 -5.67
N SER A 24 -13.38 17.74 -4.81
CA SER A 24 -11.97 18.11 -4.93
C SER A 24 -11.07 16.90 -4.67
N VAL A 25 -9.87 16.87 -5.26
CA VAL A 25 -8.87 15.81 -5.03
C VAL A 25 -8.58 15.63 -3.54
N LYS A 26 -8.55 16.72 -2.76
CA LYS A 26 -8.39 16.68 -1.31
C LYS A 26 -9.50 15.88 -0.64
N ASN A 27 -10.76 16.15 -0.99
CA ASN A 27 -11.90 15.46 -0.37
C ASN A 27 -11.99 14.00 -0.82
N GLN A 28 -11.62 13.70 -2.07
CA GLN A 28 -11.46 12.32 -2.53
C GLN A 28 -10.42 11.58 -1.67
N LEU A 29 -9.26 12.20 -1.45
CA LEU A 29 -8.21 11.63 -0.61
C LEU A 29 -8.66 11.44 0.85
N ASP A 30 -9.40 12.41 1.41
CA ASP A 30 -9.94 12.29 2.77
C ASP A 30 -10.89 11.08 2.90
N LEU A 31 -11.76 10.85 1.92
CA LEU A 31 -12.64 9.66 1.88
C LEU A 31 -11.85 8.36 1.73
N VAL A 32 -10.85 8.33 0.85
CA VAL A 32 -9.97 7.17 0.65
C VAL A 32 -9.22 6.83 1.95
N LEU A 33 -8.70 7.83 2.67
CA LEU A 33 -7.96 7.62 3.93
C LEU A 33 -8.84 7.11 5.07
N GLN A 34 -10.13 7.46 5.08
CA GLN A 34 -11.09 6.96 6.07
C GLN A 34 -11.49 5.49 5.82
N ALA A 35 -11.47 5.05 4.57
CA ALA A 35 -11.74 3.66 4.21
C ALA A 35 -10.54 2.75 4.48
N ARG A 36 -10.76 1.42 4.43
CA ARG A 36 -9.75 0.38 4.66
C ARG A 36 -9.92 -0.79 3.69
N GLY A 37 -8.88 -1.61 3.53
CA GLY A 37 -8.88 -2.79 2.66
C GLY A 37 -9.61 -2.59 1.32
N LYS A 38 -10.60 -3.45 1.06
CA LYS A 38 -11.36 -3.44 -0.21
C LYS A 38 -12.21 -2.19 -0.40
N ASP A 39 -12.70 -1.57 0.68
CA ASP A 39 -13.48 -0.33 0.59
C ASP A 39 -12.60 0.83 0.12
N ARG A 40 -11.33 0.85 0.57
CA ARG A 40 -10.37 1.85 0.09
C ARG A 40 -10.07 1.66 -1.39
N LEU A 41 -9.84 0.41 -1.82
CA LEU A 41 -9.67 0.11 -3.26
C LEU A 41 -10.89 0.59 -4.05
N HIS A 42 -12.09 0.31 -3.56
CA HIS A 42 -13.33 0.75 -4.19
C HIS A 42 -13.33 2.28 -4.38
N TYR A 43 -13.05 3.07 -3.34
CA TYR A 43 -13.00 4.53 -3.46
C TYR A 43 -11.89 5.04 -4.36
N ILE A 44 -10.70 4.43 -4.34
CA ILE A 44 -9.61 4.79 -5.27
C ILE A 44 -10.09 4.64 -6.71
N PHE A 45 -10.72 3.51 -7.03
CA PHE A 45 -11.18 3.20 -8.39
C PHE A 45 -12.55 3.79 -8.74
N LEU A 46 -13.18 4.53 -7.81
CA LEU A 46 -14.24 5.48 -8.15
C LEU A 46 -13.69 6.79 -8.75
N SER A 47 -12.37 7.00 -8.76
CA SER A 47 -11.78 8.16 -9.41
C SER A 47 -11.56 7.92 -10.90
N GLU A 48 -11.81 8.92 -11.74
CA GLU A 48 -11.33 8.95 -13.13
C GLU A 48 -9.80 9.13 -13.20
N HIS A 49 -9.18 9.59 -12.11
CA HIS A 49 -7.74 9.80 -11.96
C HIS A 49 -7.25 9.13 -10.66
N PRO A 50 -7.15 7.80 -10.61
CA PRO A 50 -6.76 7.08 -9.39
C PRO A 50 -5.28 7.28 -9.02
N GLU A 51 -4.39 7.46 -10.01
CA GLU A 51 -2.95 7.55 -9.79
C GLU A 51 -2.54 8.68 -8.82
N PRO A 52 -2.99 9.94 -8.97
CA PRO A 52 -2.71 10.98 -7.98
C PRO A 52 -3.22 10.66 -6.58
N LEU A 53 -4.30 9.90 -6.43
CA LEU A 53 -4.81 9.50 -5.11
C LEU A 53 -3.86 8.47 -4.49
N VAL A 54 -3.48 7.45 -5.26
CA VAL A 54 -2.55 6.40 -4.81
C VAL A 54 -1.20 7.01 -4.41
N GLN A 55 -0.61 7.87 -5.23
CA GLN A 55 0.70 8.47 -4.98
C GLN A 55 0.71 9.46 -3.80
N GLN A 56 -0.46 9.98 -3.39
CA GLN A 56 -0.59 10.82 -2.20
C GLN A 56 -0.88 10.02 -0.92
N LEU A 57 -1.15 8.71 -1.01
CA LEU A 57 -1.32 7.88 0.19
C LEU A 57 0.02 7.74 0.95
N PRO A 58 -0.01 7.80 2.29
CA PRO A 58 1.13 7.35 3.08
C PRO A 58 1.49 5.90 2.76
N GLU A 59 2.79 5.57 2.76
CA GLU A 59 3.29 4.23 2.39
C GLU A 59 2.68 3.13 3.28
N LEU A 60 2.51 3.44 4.57
CA LEU A 60 1.85 2.54 5.52
C LEU A 60 0.39 2.27 5.16
N GLU A 61 -0.34 3.26 4.65
CA GLU A 61 -1.73 3.07 4.24
C GLU A 61 -1.81 2.21 2.98
N VAL A 62 -0.89 2.37 2.03
CA VAL A 62 -0.77 1.46 0.87
C VAL A 62 -0.52 0.03 1.35
N PHE A 63 0.44 -0.16 2.26
CA PHE A 63 0.73 -1.48 2.84
C PHE A 63 -0.49 -2.12 3.50
N LEU A 64 -1.15 -1.40 4.41
CA LEU A 64 -2.33 -1.92 5.10
C LEU A 64 -3.44 -2.28 4.11
N THR A 65 -3.66 -1.46 3.07
CA THR A 65 -4.64 -1.74 2.02
C THR A 65 -4.35 -3.07 1.32
N VAL A 66 -3.09 -3.29 0.92
CA VAL A 66 -2.66 -4.53 0.26
C VAL A 66 -2.83 -5.74 1.18
N LYS A 67 -2.49 -5.62 2.46
CA LYS A 67 -2.63 -6.72 3.42
C LYS A 67 -4.09 -7.04 3.76
N GLU A 68 -4.94 -6.03 3.87
CA GLU A 68 -6.36 -6.18 4.24
C GLU A 68 -7.23 -6.61 3.05
N ALA A 69 -6.98 -6.08 1.84
CA ALA A 69 -7.71 -6.46 0.65
C ALA A 69 -7.22 -7.78 0.04
N GLY A 70 -5.93 -8.08 0.19
CA GLY A 70 -5.26 -9.21 -0.43
C GLY A 70 -4.43 -8.77 -1.65
N GLU A 71 -3.20 -9.27 -1.73
CA GLU A 71 -2.20 -8.84 -2.72
C GLU A 71 -2.66 -8.98 -4.17
N LYS A 72 -3.38 -10.07 -4.49
CA LYS A 72 -3.95 -10.32 -5.83
C LYS A 72 -5.11 -9.40 -6.20
N ASP A 73 -5.84 -8.90 -5.21
CA ASP A 73 -6.91 -7.93 -5.45
C ASP A 73 -6.36 -6.50 -5.63
N CYS A 74 -5.06 -6.30 -5.38
CA CYS A 74 -4.38 -5.01 -5.42
C CYS A 74 -3.46 -4.81 -6.62
N LEU A 75 -3.52 -5.65 -7.66
CA LEU A 75 -2.63 -5.52 -8.83
C LEU A 75 -2.69 -4.12 -9.46
N ASP A 76 -3.91 -3.59 -9.64
CA ASP A 76 -4.10 -2.24 -10.19
C ASP A 76 -3.57 -1.17 -9.23
N LEU A 77 -3.77 -1.30 -7.92
CA LEU A 77 -3.22 -0.38 -6.91
C LEU A 77 -1.69 -0.37 -6.96
N ILE A 78 -1.07 -1.55 -6.97
CA ILE A 78 0.39 -1.75 -7.02
C ILE A 78 0.97 -1.14 -8.29
N SER A 79 0.27 -1.24 -9.43
CA SER A 79 0.71 -0.62 -10.68
C SER A 79 0.76 0.92 -10.66
N LEU A 80 0.12 1.56 -9.68
CA LEU A 80 0.03 3.02 -9.54
C LEU A 80 0.90 3.59 -8.41
N THR A 81 1.58 2.75 -7.63
CA THR A 81 2.42 3.20 -6.52
C THR A 81 3.68 3.93 -6.99
N THR A 82 4.16 4.90 -6.21
CA THR A 82 5.51 5.44 -6.42
C THR A 82 6.59 4.40 -6.08
N PRO A 83 7.84 4.59 -6.53
CA PRO A 83 8.93 3.70 -6.16
C PRO A 83 9.15 3.57 -4.65
N GLU A 84 8.97 4.65 -3.90
CA GLU A 84 9.12 4.68 -2.44
C GLU A 84 8.02 3.90 -1.72
N GLN A 85 6.76 4.08 -2.15
CA GLN A 85 5.62 3.31 -1.65
C GLN A 85 5.81 1.81 -1.93
N PHE A 86 6.24 1.48 -3.15
CA PHE A 86 6.49 0.10 -3.54
C PHE A 86 7.65 -0.52 -2.74
N GLN A 87 8.77 0.19 -2.59
CA GLN A 87 9.89 -0.25 -1.76
C GLN A 87 9.44 -0.54 -0.33
N PHE A 88 8.58 0.30 0.23
CA PHE A 88 8.05 0.12 1.57
C PHE A 88 7.24 -1.18 1.71
N LEU A 89 6.45 -1.57 0.69
CA LEU A 89 5.75 -2.85 0.68
C LEU A 89 6.71 -4.03 0.80
N LEU A 90 7.76 -4.03 -0.04
CA LEU A 90 8.75 -5.11 -0.05
C LEU A 90 9.54 -5.16 1.26
N ASP A 91 9.96 -4.01 1.78
CA ASP A 91 10.72 -3.91 3.03
C ASP A 91 9.96 -4.49 4.23
N LEU A 92 8.63 -4.40 4.23
CA LEU A 92 7.80 -4.95 5.29
C LEU A 92 7.49 -6.44 5.07
N ASP A 93 7.23 -6.89 3.84
CA ASP A 93 6.74 -8.26 3.60
C ASP A 93 7.86 -9.28 3.31
N PHE A 94 9.06 -8.85 2.89
CA PHE A 94 10.17 -9.76 2.56
C PHE A 94 10.86 -10.37 3.77
N TRP A 95 10.64 -9.83 4.96
CA TRP A 95 11.43 -10.17 6.12
C TRP A 95 10.70 -11.07 7.10
N LYS A 96 11.36 -12.16 7.46
CA LYS A 96 10.96 -13.05 8.54
C LYS A 96 12.02 -13.00 9.63
N ARG A 97 11.72 -12.24 10.68
CA ARG A 97 12.67 -11.88 11.75
C ARG A 97 13.85 -11.09 11.19
N ASP A 98 15.00 -11.72 11.12
CA ASP A 98 16.31 -11.21 10.74
C ASP A 98 16.79 -11.74 9.38
N GLN A 99 15.98 -12.54 8.68
CA GLN A 99 16.29 -13.11 7.38
C GLN A 99 15.24 -12.74 6.34
N LEU A 100 15.68 -12.67 5.08
CA LEU A 100 14.78 -12.62 3.94
C LEU A 100 14.05 -13.96 3.79
N ASP A 101 12.77 -13.90 3.44
CA ASP A 101 11.94 -15.06 3.17
C ASP A 101 11.87 -15.31 1.64
N PRO A 102 12.54 -16.36 1.12
CA PRO A 102 12.57 -16.63 -0.31
C PRO A 102 11.20 -16.91 -0.91
N GLU A 103 10.27 -17.49 -0.14
CA GLU A 103 8.91 -17.78 -0.61
C GLU A 103 8.15 -16.46 -0.83
N LYS A 104 8.33 -15.50 0.07
CA LYS A 104 7.77 -14.15 -0.07
C LYS A 104 8.35 -13.41 -1.26
N ILE A 105 9.66 -13.48 -1.45
CA ILE A 105 10.31 -12.85 -2.60
C ILE A 105 9.71 -13.41 -3.91
N LEU A 106 9.62 -14.74 -4.04
CA LEU A 106 9.04 -15.37 -5.22
C LEU A 106 7.58 -14.96 -5.44
N HIS A 107 6.79 -14.92 -4.36
CA HIS A 107 5.39 -14.49 -4.45
C HIS A 107 5.23 -13.06 -4.98
N TRP A 108 6.05 -12.13 -4.50
CA TRP A 108 6.03 -10.76 -4.99
C TRP A 108 6.54 -10.62 -6.41
N MET A 109 7.47 -11.48 -6.86
CA MET A 109 7.85 -11.55 -8.27
C MET A 109 6.66 -11.93 -9.16
N GLU A 110 5.79 -12.85 -8.72
CA GLU A 110 4.56 -13.20 -9.45
C GLU A 110 3.60 -12.01 -9.52
N ILE A 111 3.32 -11.35 -8.39
CA ILE A 111 2.46 -10.15 -8.31
C ILE A 111 2.98 -9.04 -9.23
N LEU A 112 4.30 -8.83 -9.26
CA LEU A 112 4.95 -7.83 -10.10
C LEU A 112 4.80 -8.11 -11.59
N LEU A 113 4.90 -9.38 -11.98
CA LEU A 113 4.68 -9.81 -13.36
C LEU A 113 3.20 -9.64 -13.75
N GLU A 114 2.28 -9.99 -12.86
CA GLU A 114 0.83 -9.92 -13.11
C GLU A 114 0.30 -8.48 -13.14
N SER A 115 0.83 -7.58 -12.30
CA SER A 115 0.40 -6.17 -12.25
C SER A 115 0.89 -5.33 -13.44
N GLY A 116 1.86 -5.84 -14.21
CA GLY A 116 2.50 -5.08 -15.29
C GLY A 116 3.43 -3.95 -14.79
N ALA A 117 3.65 -3.84 -13.48
CA ALA A 117 4.54 -2.84 -12.88
C ALA A 117 5.99 -2.97 -13.35
N LEU A 118 6.41 -4.18 -13.76
CA LEU A 118 7.73 -4.42 -14.37
C LEU A 118 7.89 -3.90 -15.81
N GLY A 119 6.83 -3.36 -16.42
CA GLY A 119 6.80 -3.00 -17.85
C GLY A 119 6.36 -1.57 -18.17
N ARG A 120 5.89 -0.77 -17.21
CA ARG A 120 5.63 0.66 -17.44
C ARG A 120 6.96 1.42 -17.46
N ASP A 121 7.22 2.09 -18.58
CA ASP A 121 8.26 3.13 -18.75
C ASP A 121 9.74 2.72 -18.79
N GLY A 122 10.05 1.43 -18.99
CA GLY A 122 11.46 1.02 -19.12
C GLY A 122 12.27 1.23 -17.83
N GLN A 123 11.60 1.29 -16.68
CA GLN A 123 12.28 1.22 -15.39
C GLN A 123 12.91 -0.17 -15.22
N ASP A 124 14.22 -0.18 -15.03
CA ASP A 124 14.96 -1.42 -14.76
C ASP A 124 14.52 -2.00 -13.40
N PRO A 125 14.05 -3.26 -13.35
CA PRO A 125 13.70 -3.94 -12.10
C PRO A 125 14.85 -3.94 -11.06
N SER A 126 16.09 -3.74 -11.51
CA SER A 126 17.27 -3.64 -10.63
C SER A 126 17.20 -2.45 -9.66
N PHE A 127 16.44 -1.38 -9.95
CA PHE A 127 16.24 -0.27 -9.02
C PHE A 127 15.54 -0.71 -7.73
N TYR A 128 14.61 -1.66 -7.82
CA TYR A 128 13.85 -2.16 -6.68
C TYR A 128 14.59 -3.24 -5.89
N VAL A 129 15.48 -3.98 -6.54
CA VAL A 129 16.26 -5.05 -5.90
C VAL A 129 17.55 -4.53 -5.25
N GLY A 130 18.15 -3.46 -5.81
CA GLY A 130 19.40 -2.87 -5.29
C GLY A 130 19.26 -2.18 -3.92
N SER A 131 18.08 -1.63 -3.62
CA SER A 131 17.73 -0.94 -2.36
C SER A 131 17.48 -1.89 -1.18
N ILE A 132 17.00 -3.12 -1.44
CA ILE A 132 16.88 -4.17 -0.41
C ILE A 132 18.26 -4.45 0.22
N SER A 133 19.32 -4.36 -0.60
CA SER A 133 20.71 -4.60 -0.18
C SER A 133 21.25 -3.52 0.77
N LEU A 134 20.89 -2.24 0.57
CA LEU A 134 21.39 -1.13 1.43
C LEU A 134 20.74 -1.10 2.82
N ARG A 135 19.48 -1.51 2.95
CA ARG A 135 18.83 -1.67 4.27
C ARG A 135 19.16 -2.98 4.96
N SER A 136 19.55 -4.03 4.21
CA SER A 136 20.16 -5.24 4.79
C SER A 136 21.39 -4.92 5.63
N PHE A 137 22.15 -3.89 5.25
CA PHE A 137 23.31 -3.39 5.98
C PHE A 137 22.91 -2.62 7.25
N GLN A 138 21.94 -1.69 7.18
CA GLN A 138 21.46 -0.95 8.36
C GLN A 138 20.71 -1.83 9.38
N ARG A 139 20.02 -2.89 8.93
CA ARG A 139 19.28 -3.83 9.81
C ARG A 139 20.21 -4.76 10.61
N GLN A 140 21.40 -5.08 10.10
CA GLN A 140 22.43 -5.76 10.89
C GLN A 140 23.02 -4.87 11.99
N GLU A 141 22.98 -3.54 11.82
CA GLU A 141 23.52 -2.58 12.80
C GLU A 141 22.52 -2.16 13.90
N ASP A 142 21.19 -2.18 13.68
CA ASP A 142 20.20 -1.90 14.73
C ASP A 142 18.97 -2.85 14.72
N PRO A 143 19.06 -4.03 15.37
CA PRO A 143 17.94 -4.94 15.54
C PRO A 143 16.87 -4.48 16.55
N ARG A 144 17.06 -3.35 17.26
CA ARG A 144 16.15 -2.86 18.31
C ARG A 144 15.18 -1.80 17.81
N GLY A 145 15.59 -0.91 16.90
CA GLY A 145 14.74 0.14 16.34
C GLY A 145 13.51 -0.39 15.59
N PHE A 146 13.64 -1.52 14.87
CA PHE A 146 12.55 -2.08 14.07
C PHE A 146 11.45 -2.75 14.92
N ARG A 147 11.80 -3.35 16.07
CA ARG A 147 10.82 -3.95 17.00
C ARG A 147 9.85 -2.91 17.56
N ALA A 148 10.27 -1.65 17.68
CA ALA A 148 9.43 -0.58 18.23
C ALA A 148 8.23 -0.21 17.34
N LEU A 149 8.36 -0.35 16.01
CA LEU A 149 7.28 -0.05 15.07
C LEU A 149 6.11 -1.07 15.15
N PHE A 150 6.40 -2.30 15.58
CA PHE A 150 5.40 -3.38 15.69
C PHE A 150 4.97 -3.68 17.14
N ALA A 151 5.65 -3.12 18.14
CA ALA A 151 5.31 -3.33 19.55
C ALA A 151 3.96 -2.73 19.96
N HIS A 152 3.42 -1.78 19.19
CA HIS A 152 2.15 -1.12 19.51
C HIS A 152 0.92 -1.71 18.80
N SER A 153 1.07 -2.73 17.93
CA SER A 153 -0.05 -3.31 17.15
C SER A 153 -0.31 -4.80 17.39
N LEU A 154 0.32 -5.41 18.39
CA LEU A 154 0.03 -6.78 18.81
C LEU A 154 -0.62 -6.78 20.21
N PRO A 155 -1.83 -7.34 20.40
CA PRO A 155 -2.38 -7.52 21.72
C PRO A 155 -1.63 -8.65 22.43
N GLY A 156 -0.85 -8.25 23.45
CA GLY A 156 -0.43 -9.04 24.61
C GLY A 156 -0.21 -10.54 24.44
N GLY A 157 1.01 -10.94 24.05
CA GLY A 157 1.55 -12.26 24.38
C GLY A 157 2.51 -12.11 25.55
N GLN A 158 2.07 -12.43 26.78
CA GLN A 158 2.98 -12.54 27.92
C GLN A 158 3.91 -13.73 27.70
N GLU A 159 5.21 -13.47 27.61
CA GLU A 159 6.24 -14.46 27.84
C GLU A 159 6.32 -14.71 29.36
N HIS A 160 5.85 -15.87 29.80
CA HIS A 160 6.17 -16.41 31.11
C HIS A 160 7.18 -17.55 30.93
N LEU A 161 8.34 -17.31 31.55
CA LEU A 161 9.47 -18.18 31.90
C LEU A 161 9.33 -19.69 31.65
#